data_AF-A0A6G2DCM2-F1
#
_entry.id   AF-A0A6G2DCM2-F1
#
_cell.length_a   1.000
_cell.length_b   1.000
_cell.length_c   1.000
_cell.angle_alpha   90.00
_cell.angle_beta   90.00
_cell.angle_gamma   90.00
#
_symmetry.space_group_name_H-M   'P 1'
#
loop_
_entity.id
_entity.type
_entity.pdbx_description
1 polymer ?
#
loop_
_entity_poly.entity_id
_entity_poly.type
_entity_poly.pdbx_seq_one_letter_code
_entity_poly.pdbx_strand_id
1 'polypeptide(L)' 'MEIQNGFIYFKSYGIIKLLEVPRFGSITLKIQDGEIVSSVESKT' A
#
# COMPACT_ATOMS: atom_id res chain seq x y z
N MET A 1 -3.24 -17.77 0.86
CA MET A 1 -3.80 -16.43 1.16
C MET A 1 -4.40 -15.95 -0.15
N GLU A 2 -5.71 -15.70 -0.20
CA GLU A 2 -6.33 -15.15 -1.43
C GLU A 2 -5.98 -13.66 -1.53
N ILE A 3 -5.46 -13.25 -2.69
CA ILE A 3 -5.16 -11.85 -2.98
C ILE A 3 -6.47 -11.15 -3.33
N GLN A 4 -6.83 -10.11 -2.59
CA GLN A 4 -8.04 -9.34 -2.84
C GLN A 4 -7.78 -8.23 -3.84
N ASN A 5 -8.68 -8.09 -4.80
CA ASN A 5 -8.65 -6.98 -5.75
C ASN A 5 -8.88 -5.65 -5.03
N GLY A 6 -8.18 -4.61 -5.47
CA GLY A 6 -8.30 -3.26 -4.88
C GLY A 6 -7.50 -3.07 -3.60
N PHE A 7 -6.61 -3.99 -3.23
CA PHE A 7 -5.70 -3.82 -2.10
C PHE A 7 -4.24 -3.91 -2.51
N ILE A 8 -3.41 -3.10 -1.86
CA ILE A 8 -1.95 -3.16 -1.95
C ILE A 8 -1.43 -3.87 -0.71
N TYR A 9 -0.67 -4.94 -0.93
CA TYR A 9 -0.02 -5.72 0.11
C TYR A 9 1.45 -5.33 0.14
N PHE A 10 1.98 -4.97 1.30
CA PHE A 10 3.39 -4.64 1.44
C PHE A 10 3.95 -5.05 2.79
N LYS A 11 5.25 -5.35 2.82
CA LYS A 11 5.96 -5.73 4.05
C LYS A 11 6.53 -4.48 4.69
N SER A 12 6.19 -4.24 5.95
CA SER A 12 6.68 -3.11 6.74
C SER A 12 7.14 -3.66 8.09
N TYR A 13 8.44 -3.53 8.38
CA TYR A 13 9.06 -4.05 9.61
C TYR A 13 8.76 -5.53 9.90
N GLY A 14 8.76 -6.38 8.86
CA GLY A 14 8.48 -7.81 8.99
C GLY A 14 6.99 -8.18 9.03
N ILE A 15 6.08 -7.19 9.09
CA ILE A 15 4.64 -7.39 9.13
C ILE A 15 4.05 -7.09 7.75
N ILE A 16 3.14 -7.95 7.27
CA ILE A 16 2.36 -7.67 6.07
C ILE A 16 1.28 -6.65 6.44
N LYS A 17 1.34 -5.48 5.80
CA LYS A 17 0.32 -4.43 5.88
C LYS A 17 -0.53 -4.44 4.61
N LEU A 18 -1.76 -3.96 4.77
CA LEU A 18 -2.75 -3.85 3.72
C LEU A 18 -3.17 -2.39 3.58
N LEU A 19 -3.30 -1.93 2.34
CA LEU A 19 -3.85 -0.62 2.01
C LEU A 19 -4.95 -0.77 0.96
N GLU A 20 -6.13 -0.23 1.22
CA GLU A 20 -7.21 -0.19 0.25
C GLU A 20 -6.92 0.88 -0.82
N VAL A 21 -7.09 0.53 -2.10
CA VAL A 21 -6.98 1.48 -3.19
C VAL A 21 -8.27 2.30 -3.25
N PRO A 22 -8.25 3.61 -2.95
CA PRO A 22 -9.44 4.41 -2.95
C PRO A 22 -10.00 4.53 -4.36
N ARG A 23 -11.32 4.55 -4.49
CA ARG A 23 -12.00 4.76 -5.79
C ARG A 23 -11.69 6.13 -6.40
N PHE A 24 -11.41 7.14 -5.58
CA PHE A 24 -11.10 8.50 -5.98
C PHE A 24 -9.97 9.06 -5.11
N GLY A 25 -9.10 9.89 -5.69
CA GLY A 25 -7.95 10.46 -4.99
C GLY A 25 -6.62 9.82 -5.40
N SER A 26 -5.61 9.90 -4.53
CA SER A 26 -4.28 9.37 -4.82
C SER A 26 -3.67 8.67 -3.61
N ILE A 27 -2.89 7.63 -3.88
CA ILE A 27 -2.01 6.98 -2.91
C ILE A 27 -0.58 7.36 -3.25
N THR A 28 0.18 7.78 -2.25
CA THR A 28 1.63 7.91 -2.37
C THR A 28 2.30 6.69 -1.77
N LEU A 29 3.14 6.02 -2.55
CA LEU A 29 3.97 4.90 -2.10
C LEU A 29 5.43 5.33 -2.04
N LYS A 30 6.12 4.99 -0.95
CA LYS A 30 7.58 5.11 -0.85
C LYS A 30 8.22 3.75 -1.09
N ILE A 31 9.08 3.67 -2.10
CA ILE A 31 9.78 2.45 -2.49
C ILE A 31 11.28 2.61 -2.19
N GLN A 32 11.89 1.60 -1.58
CA GLN A 32 13.33 1.51 -1.32
C GLN A 32 13.78 0.08 -1.60
N ASP A 33 14.88 -0.09 -2.33
CA ASP A 33 15.45 -1.41 -2.67
C ASP A 33 14.45 -2.38 -3.32
N GLY A 34 13.49 -1.84 -4.08
CA GLY A 34 12.42 -2.62 -4.72
C GLY A 34 11.25 -2.99 -3.79
N GLU A 35 11.28 -2.59 -2.52
CA GLU A 35 10.23 -2.85 -1.53
C GLU A 35 9.46 -1.58 -1.15
N ILE A 36 8.14 -1.70 -0.94
CA ILE A 36 7.31 -0.61 -0.42
C ILE A 36 7.53 -0.50 1.10
N VAL A 37 8.09 0.62 1.56
CA VAL A 37 8.43 0.85 2.97
C VAL A 37 7.40 1.71 3.71
N SER A 38 6.60 2.49 2.98
CA SER A 38 5.56 3.36 3.56
C SER A 38 4.50 3.75 2.52
N SER A 39 3.29 4.06 2.99
CA SER A 39 2.19 4.58 2.18
C SER A 39 1.41 5.65 2.94
N VAL A 40 0.96 6.69 2.23
CA VAL A 40 0.06 7.72 2.78
C VAL A 40 -1.13 7.89 1.86
N GLU A 41 -2.34 7.84 2.42
CA GLU A 41 -3.57 8.20 1.72
C GLU A 41 -3.67 9.73 1.64
N SER A 42 -3.84 10.26 0.43
CA SER A 42 -4.12 11.69 0.25
C SER A 42 -5.57 11.85 -0.17
N LYS A 43 -6.41 12.34 0.75
CA LYS A 43 -7.76 12.79 0.46
C LYS A 43 -7.66 14.23 -0.07
N THR A 44 -7.74 14.38 -1.38
CA THR A 44 -7.86 15.68 -2.04
C THR A 44 -9.32 16.01 -2.26
#